data_AF-A0A524JKC3-F1
#
_entry.id   AF-A0A524JKC3-F1
#
_cell.length_a   1.000
_cell.length_b   1.000
_cell.length_c   1.000
_cell.angle_alpha   90.00
_cell.angle_beta   90.00
_cell.angle_gamma   90.00
#
_symmetry.space_group_name_H-M   'P 1'
#
loop_
_entity.id
_entity.type
_entity.pdbx_description
1 polymer ?
#
loop_
_entity_poly.entity_id
_entity_poly.type
_entity_poly.pdbx_seq_one_letter_code
_entity_poly.pdbx_strand_id
1 'polypeptide(L)'
;YMPNQEVRIIFFNIKLWQLGLVVVLIDLIQIPYGTNAGGHLAHLGGAALGYLYGRQLLKGRDIGEGFSKMLEGIAGLFKGKEKKAPLKTVYRKQKTTVSSSANYDKELHQRKIDAILDKISKSGYESLSKTEKDFLFKAGKED
;
A
#
# COMPACT_ATOMS: atom_id res chain seq x y z
N TYR A 1 -8.88 -5.37 9.19
CA TYR A 1 -9.67 -5.93 10.31
C TYR A 1 -10.74 -4.92 10.69
N MET A 2 -12.02 -5.22 10.45
CA MET A 2 -13.15 -4.30 10.70
C MET A 2 -14.26 -5.03 11.49
N PRO A 3 -14.06 -5.30 12.79
CA PRO A 3 -14.95 -6.17 13.56
C PRO A 3 -16.36 -5.61 13.71
N ASN A 4 -16.48 -4.28 13.78
CA ASN A 4 -17.75 -3.56 13.92
C ASN A 4 -18.45 -3.29 12.59
N GLN A 5 -17.91 -3.79 11.46
CA GLN A 5 -18.57 -3.65 10.18
C GLN A 5 -19.94 -4.33 10.22
N GLU A 6 -20.97 -3.60 9.82
CA GLU A 6 -22.32 -4.15 9.74
C GLU A 6 -22.48 -4.97 8.46
N VAL A 7 -23.09 -6.14 8.62
CA VAL A 7 -23.49 -7.03 7.53
C VAL A 7 -25.00 -7.20 7.61
N ARG A 8 -25.68 -6.92 6.50
CA ARG A 8 -27.13 -7.14 6.39
C ARG A 8 -27.41 -8.61 6.13
N ILE A 9 -28.09 -9.26 7.06
CA ILE A 9 -28.62 -10.61 6.89
C ILE A 9 -30.12 -10.48 6.61
N ILE A 10 -30.48 -10.61 5.34
CA ILE A 10 -31.85 -10.58 4.79
C ILE A 10 -32.61 -9.29 5.18
N PHE A 11 -33.06 -9.17 6.42
CA PHE A 11 -33.88 -8.07 6.93
C PHE A 11 -33.23 -7.23 8.05
N PHE A 12 -32.12 -7.65 8.66
CA PHE A 12 -31.49 -6.93 9.78
C PHE A 12 -29.96 -6.88 9.67
N ASN A 13 -29.34 -5.90 10.30
CA ASN A 13 -27.89 -5.76 10.34
C ASN A 13 -27.32 -6.44 11.58
N ILE A 14 -26.22 -7.18 11.41
CA ILE A 14 -25.43 -7.70 12.52
C ILE A 14 -23.97 -7.28 12.37
N LYS A 15 -23.23 -7.20 13.46
CA LYS A 15 -21.79 -6.90 13.40
C LYS A 15 -21.04 -8.13 12.91
N LEU A 16 -20.05 -7.92 12.05
CA LEU A 16 -19.25 -8.98 11.45
C LEU A 16 -18.60 -9.89 12.51
N TRP A 17 -18.17 -9.34 13.65
CA TRP A 17 -17.62 -10.14 14.74
C TRP A 17 -18.65 -11.11 15.37
N GLN A 18 -19.94 -10.74 15.40
CA GLN A 18 -21.01 -11.60 15.94
C GLN A 18 -21.22 -12.81 15.04
N LEU A 19 -21.21 -12.60 13.72
CA LEU A 19 -21.29 -13.69 12.75
C LEU A 19 -20.13 -14.68 12.94
N GLY A 20 -18.91 -14.15 13.02
CA GLY A 20 -17.71 -14.97 13.25
C GLY A 20 -17.77 -15.76 14.56
N LEU A 21 -18.24 -15.13 15.64
CA LEU A 21 -18.40 -15.80 16.93
C LEU A 21 -19.43 -16.94 16.86
N VAL A 22 -20.58 -16.73 16.23
CA VAL A 22 -21.63 -17.75 16.08
C VAL A 22 -21.10 -18.98 15.33
N VAL A 23 -20.37 -18.79 14.23
CA VAL A 23 -19.80 -19.89 13.45
C VAL A 23 -18.82 -20.72 14.31
N VAL A 24 -17.92 -20.06 15.04
CA VAL A 24 -16.96 -20.73 15.93
C VAL A 24 -17.65 -21.50 17.05
N LEU A 25 -18.72 -20.94 17.64
CA LEU A 25 -19.50 -21.62 18.68
C LEU A 25 -20.23 -22.85 18.13
N ILE A 26 -20.78 -22.76 16.92
CA ILE A 26 -21.41 -23.91 16.25
C ILE A 26 -20.39 -25.02 16.05
N ASP A 27 -19.20 -24.72 15.50
CA ASP A 27 -18.13 -25.71 15.33
C ASP A 27 -17.75 -26.36 16.68
N LEU A 28 -17.59 -25.57 17.74
CA LEU A 28 -17.22 -26.07 19.06
C LEU A 28 -18.28 -27.03 19.65
N ILE A 29 -19.56 -26.69 19.51
CA ILE A 29 -20.66 -27.53 19.98
C ILE A 29 -20.76 -28.80 19.14
N GLN A 30 -20.50 -28.74 17.83
CA GLN A 30 -20.63 -29.89 16.93
C GLN A 30 -19.49 -30.90 17.04
N ILE A 31 -18.30 -30.53 17.54
CA ILE A 31 -17.15 -31.45 17.72
C ILE A 31 -17.53 -32.75 18.45
N PRO A 32 -18.16 -32.75 19.64
CA PRO A 32 -18.49 -33.97 20.37
C PRO A 32 -19.67 -34.77 19.78
N TYR A 33 -20.53 -34.16 18.95
CA TYR A 33 -21.74 -34.80 18.43
C TYR A 33 -21.67 -35.14 16.93
N GLY A 34 -20.67 -34.62 16.22
CA GLY A 34 -20.54 -34.73 14.77
C GLY A 34 -19.68 -35.91 14.33
N THR A 35 -19.98 -36.45 13.15
CA THR A 35 -19.16 -37.48 12.48
C THR A 35 -17.86 -36.91 11.89
N ASN A 36 -17.71 -35.59 11.85
CA ASN A 36 -16.58 -34.88 11.23
C ASN A 36 -15.84 -33.95 12.22
N ALA A 37 -15.47 -34.48 13.39
CA ALA A 37 -14.72 -33.71 14.39
C ALA A 37 -13.43 -33.08 13.82
N GLY A 38 -12.76 -33.76 12.89
CA GLY A 38 -11.56 -33.26 12.21
C GLY A 38 -11.82 -32.00 11.37
N GLY A 39 -12.93 -31.94 10.63
CA GLY A 39 -13.32 -30.75 9.87
C GLY A 39 -13.62 -29.54 10.75
N HIS A 40 -14.37 -29.75 11.85
CA HIS A 40 -14.65 -28.68 12.81
C HIS A 40 -13.37 -28.17 13.49
N LEU A 41 -12.45 -29.07 13.86
CA LEU A 41 -11.13 -28.70 14.37
C LEU A 41 -10.33 -27.88 13.35
N ALA A 42 -10.39 -28.22 12.06
CA ALA A 42 -9.75 -27.45 11.00
C ALA A 42 -10.35 -26.04 10.85
N HIS A 43 -11.67 -25.88 10.96
CA HIS A 43 -12.32 -24.57 10.99
C HIS A 43 -11.87 -23.73 12.20
N LEU A 44 -11.82 -24.32 13.40
CA LEU A 44 -11.31 -23.65 14.59
C LEU A 44 -9.85 -23.21 14.43
N GLY A 45 -9.01 -24.09 13.86
CA GLY A 45 -7.63 -23.76 13.52
C GLY A 45 -7.53 -22.60 12.53
N GLY A 46 -8.32 -22.62 11.46
CA GLY A 46 -8.41 -21.53 10.50
C GLY A 46 -8.89 -20.21 11.12
N ALA A 47 -9.90 -20.26 11.98
CA ALA A 47 -10.42 -19.11 12.71
C ALA A 47 -9.37 -18.51 13.66
N ALA A 48 -8.64 -19.36 14.41
CA ALA A 48 -7.57 -18.93 15.29
C ALA A 48 -6.41 -18.30 14.50
N LEU A 49 -5.95 -18.95 13.43
CA LEU A 49 -4.91 -18.43 12.56
C LEU A 49 -5.32 -17.11 11.90
N GLY A 50 -6.54 -17.02 11.39
CA GLY A 50 -7.09 -15.80 10.79
C GLY A 50 -7.18 -14.64 11.78
N TYR A 51 -7.60 -14.91 13.03
CA TYR A 51 -7.62 -13.91 14.09
C TYR A 51 -6.21 -13.41 14.45
N LEU A 52 -5.26 -14.33 14.63
CA LEU A 52 -3.86 -13.99 14.90
C LEU A 52 -3.25 -13.18 13.76
N TYR A 53 -3.50 -13.59 12.51
CA TYR A 53 -3.05 -12.88 11.32
C TYR A 53 -3.61 -11.46 11.27
N GLY A 54 -4.93 -11.31 11.41
CA GLY A 54 -5.58 -10.00 11.42
C GLY A 54 -5.08 -9.08 12.54
N ARG A 55 -4.85 -9.63 13.75
CA ARG A 55 -4.27 -8.88 14.88
C ARG A 55 -2.83 -8.44 14.61
N GLN A 56 -2.03 -9.28 13.97
CA GLN A 56 -0.64 -8.95 13.65
C GLN A 56 -0.52 -7.92 12.54
N LEU A 57 -1.39 -7.99 11.53
CA LEU A 57 -1.48 -6.96 10.48
C LEU A 57 -1.82 -5.58 11.05
N LEU A 58 -2.73 -5.49 12.03
CA LEU A 58 -3.02 -4.22 12.70
C LEU A 58 -1.80 -3.63 13.43
N LYS A 59 -0.85 -4.47 13.84
CA LYS A 59 0.42 -4.05 14.46
C LYS A 59 1.50 -3.76 13.42
N GLY A 60 1.18 -3.79 12.12
CA GLY A 60 2.13 -3.61 11.03
C GLY A 60 3.08 -4.79 10.80
N ARG A 61 2.84 -5.94 11.44
CA ARG A 61 3.66 -7.15 11.24
C ARG A 61 2.93 -8.13 10.32
N ASP A 62 3.38 -8.24 9.08
CA ASP A 62 2.89 -9.26 8.16
C ASP A 62 3.55 -10.61 8.44
N ILE A 63 2.89 -11.41 9.28
CA ILE A 63 3.34 -12.79 9.56
C ILE A 63 3.07 -13.75 8.38
N GLY A 64 2.34 -13.30 7.37
CA GLY A 64 1.96 -14.06 6.18
C GLY A 64 3.05 -14.06 5.11
N GLU A 65 4.04 -13.17 5.19
CA GLU A 65 5.08 -13.02 4.17
C GLU A 65 5.82 -14.35 3.89
N GLY A 66 6.17 -15.10 4.93
CA GLY A 66 6.81 -16.41 4.78
C GLY A 66 5.89 -17.44 4.13
N PHE A 67 4.60 -17.41 4.48
CA PHE A 67 3.59 -18.28 3.87
C PHE A 67 3.35 -17.93 2.40
N SER A 68 3.30 -16.65 2.06
CA SER A 68 3.20 -16.17 0.68
C SER A 68 4.39 -16.62 -0.16
N LYS A 69 5.63 -16.50 0.35
CA LYS A 69 6.84 -17.00 -0.32
C LYS A 69 6.82 -18.51 -0.52
N MET A 70 6.33 -19.27 0.46
CA MET A 70 6.15 -20.72 0.34
C MET A 70 5.15 -21.06 -0.77
N LEU A 71 3.97 -20.41 -0.76
CA LEU A 71 2.95 -20.61 -1.80
C LEU A 71 3.45 -20.23 -3.18
N GLU A 72 4.22 -19.15 -3.30
CA GLU A 72 4.82 -18.75 -4.57
C GLU A 72 5.90 -19.72 -5.03
N GLY A 73 6.68 -20.29 -4.10
CA GLY A 73 7.61 -21.38 -4.39
C GLY A 73 6.89 -22.62 -4.92
N ILE A 74 5.81 -23.05 -4.25
CA ILE A 74 4.98 -24.18 -4.69
C ILE A 74 4.33 -23.89 -6.05
N ALA A 75 3.71 -22.72 -6.21
CA ALA A 75 3.10 -22.30 -7.47
C ALA A 75 4.12 -22.21 -8.61
N GLY A 76 5.36 -21.81 -8.29
CA GLY A 76 6.49 -21.77 -9.22
C GLY A 76 6.89 -23.14 -9.76
N LEU A 77 6.61 -24.23 -9.04
CA LEU A 77 6.83 -25.60 -9.54
C LEU A 77 5.78 -26.01 -10.60
N PHE A 78 4.59 -25.41 -10.55
CA PHE A 78 3.50 -25.68 -11.48
C PHE A 78 3.39 -24.65 -12.60
N LYS A 79 3.98 -23.46 -12.43
CA LYS A 79 4.14 -22.48 -13.51
C LYS A 79 5.20 -22.99 -14.48
N GLY A 80 4.77 -23.40 -15.66
CA GLY A 80 5.66 -23.64 -16.80
C GLY A 80 6.56 -22.42 -17.04
N LYS A 81 7.75 -22.62 -17.62
CA LYS A 81 8.71 -21.54 -17.89
C LYS A 81 8.04 -20.43 -18.69
N GLU A 82 7.56 -19.38 -18.02
CA GLU A 82 7.15 -18.15 -18.67
C GLU A 82 8.41 -17.58 -19.34
N LYS A 83 8.40 -17.48 -20.67
CA LYS A 83 9.40 -16.72 -21.41
C LYS A 83 9.21 -15.27 -21.00
N LYS A 84 9.91 -14.83 -19.95
CA LYS A 84 9.98 -13.41 -19.60
C LYS A 84 10.48 -12.70 -20.84
N ALA A 85 9.62 -11.85 -21.43
CA ALA A 85 10.06 -10.95 -22.48
C ALA A 85 11.30 -10.21 -21.97
N PRO A 86 12.34 -9.99 -22.79
CA PRO A 86 13.51 -9.24 -22.38
C PRO A 86 13.06 -7.81 -22.06
N LEU A 87 12.68 -7.56 -20.81
CA LEU A 87 12.40 -6.22 -20.33
C LEU A 87 13.74 -5.49 -20.34
N LYS A 88 13.84 -4.50 -21.23
CA LYS A 88 14.98 -3.60 -21.30
C LYS A 88 15.04 -2.81 -19.99
N THR A 89 15.79 -3.33 -19.02
CA THR A 89 16.10 -2.61 -17.78
C THR A 89 17.01 -1.45 -18.13
N VAL A 90 16.45 -0.25 -18.29
CA VAL A 90 17.25 0.97 -18.31
C VAL A 90 17.77 1.19 -16.89
N TYR A 91 19.01 0.80 -16.67
CA TYR A 91 19.73 1.12 -15.44
C TYR A 91 19.92 2.64 -15.37
N ARG A 92 19.01 3.34 -14.69
CA ARG A 92 19.22 4.73 -14.29
C ARG A 92 20.23 4.72 -13.16
N LYS A 93 21.52 4.65 -13.51
CA LYS A 93 22.61 5.01 -12.61
C LYS A 93 22.29 6.40 -12.08
N GLN A 94 22.03 6.54 -10.79
CA GLN A 94 22.15 7.84 -10.14
C GLN A 94 23.60 8.24 -10.36
N LYS A 95 23.84 9.08 -11.39
CA LYS A 95 25.09 9.81 -11.51
C LYS A 95 25.16 10.62 -10.22
N THR A 96 26.05 10.22 -9.33
CA THR A 96 26.69 11.14 -8.41
C THR A 96 27.41 12.14 -9.29
N THR A 97 26.68 13.16 -9.73
CA THR A 97 27.25 14.25 -10.52
C THR A 97 28.14 15.01 -9.56
N VAL A 98 29.44 14.73 -9.66
CA VAL A 98 30.47 15.68 -9.27
C VAL A 98 30.05 17.03 -9.84
N SER A 99 29.89 18.00 -8.95
CA SER A 99 29.41 19.35 -9.19
C SER A 99 30.16 20.00 -10.35
N SER A 100 29.57 19.97 -11.54
CA SER A 100 29.84 20.94 -12.59
C SER A 100 29.01 22.18 -12.29
N SER A 101 29.62 23.35 -12.38
CA SER A 101 29.03 24.68 -12.16
C SER A 101 27.63 24.87 -12.79
N ALA A 102 27.34 24.18 -13.88
CA ALA A 102 26.02 24.17 -14.54
C ALA A 102 24.87 23.65 -13.66
N ASN A 103 25.12 22.78 -12.67
CA ASN A 103 24.08 22.34 -11.73
C ASN A 103 23.82 23.37 -10.63
N TYR A 104 24.82 24.16 -10.24
CA TYR A 104 24.67 25.20 -9.22
C TYR A 104 23.79 26.34 -9.74
N ASP A 105 24.01 26.78 -10.99
CA ASP A 105 23.19 27.83 -11.59
C ASP A 105 21.74 27.39 -11.78
N LYS A 106 21.50 26.13 -12.15
CA LYS A 106 20.15 25.54 -12.22
C LYS A 106 19.49 25.45 -10.85
N GLU A 107 20.23 25.05 -9.82
CA GLU A 107 19.70 24.99 -8.47
C GLU A 107 19.37 26.38 -7.92
N LEU A 108 20.22 27.38 -8.16
CA LEU A 108 19.93 28.78 -7.81
C LEU A 108 18.72 29.33 -8.58
N HIS A 109 18.60 28.98 -9.86
CA HIS A 109 17.46 29.38 -10.68
C HIS A 109 16.15 28.76 -10.14
N GLN A 110 16.16 27.46 -9.82
CA GLN A 110 15.02 26.78 -9.24
C GLN A 110 14.62 27.35 -7.88
N ARG A 111 15.59 27.61 -6.99
CA ARG A 111 15.33 28.24 -5.68
C ARG A 111 14.66 29.61 -5.82
N LYS A 112 15.00 30.39 -6.86
CA LYS A 112 14.35 31.68 -7.15
C LYS A 112 12.92 31.49 -7.65
N ILE A 113 12.66 30.49 -8.48
CA ILE A 113 11.30 30.13 -8.91
C ILE A 113 10.45 29.76 -7.70
N ASP A 114 10.95 28.86 -6.85
CA ASP A 114 10.22 28.38 -5.67
C ASP A 114 9.88 29.53 -4.70
N ALA A 115 10.82 30.45 -4.47
CA ALA A 115 10.60 31.63 -3.64
C ALA A 115 9.51 32.58 -4.22
N ILE A 116 9.44 32.70 -5.55
CA ILE A 116 8.40 33.48 -6.23
C ILE A 116 7.04 32.77 -6.10
N LEU A 117 6.99 31.45 -6.31
CA LEU A 117 5.77 30.66 -6.14
C LEU A 117 5.22 30.72 -4.71
N ASP A 118 6.09 30.69 -3.71
CA ASP A 118 5.73 30.87 -2.30
C ASP A 118 5.12 32.25 -2.03
N LYS A 119 5.66 33.30 -2.65
CA LYS A 119 5.13 34.67 -2.53
C LYS A 119 3.76 34.79 -3.19
N ILE A 120 3.57 34.19 -4.37
CA ILE A 120 2.26 34.09 -5.03
C ILE A 120 1.26 33.35 -4.13
N SER A 121 1.68 32.23 -3.55
CA SER A 121 0.84 31.39 -2.68
C SER A 121 0.34 32.16 -1.44
N LYS A 122 1.20 33.00 -0.84
CA LYS A 122 0.87 33.77 0.38
C LYS A 122 0.13 35.08 0.10
N SER A 123 0.50 35.80 -0.95
CA SER A 123 0.08 37.20 -1.16
C SER A 123 -0.50 37.49 -2.55
N GLY A 124 -0.61 36.48 -3.42
CA GLY A 124 -1.17 36.59 -4.76
C GLY A 124 -0.18 37.12 -5.81
N TYR A 125 -0.51 36.92 -7.09
CA TYR A 125 0.35 37.26 -8.24
C TYR A 125 0.67 38.77 -8.35
N GLU A 126 -0.24 39.63 -7.91
CA GLU A 126 -0.03 41.09 -7.93
C GLU A 126 1.02 41.57 -6.93
N SER A 127 1.41 40.73 -5.97
CA SER A 127 2.48 41.05 -5.02
C SER A 127 3.90 40.92 -5.60
N LEU A 128 4.03 40.42 -6.83
CA LEU A 128 5.32 40.28 -7.50
C LEU A 128 5.81 41.59 -8.10
N SER A 129 7.11 41.86 -7.92
CA SER A 129 7.79 42.93 -8.63
C SER A 129 7.83 42.64 -10.14
N LYS A 130 7.97 43.70 -10.95
CA LYS A 130 8.05 43.59 -12.42
C LYS A 130 9.12 42.59 -12.85
N THR A 131 10.28 42.61 -12.19
CA THR A 131 11.40 41.70 -12.42
C THR A 131 11.10 40.24 -12.06
N GLU A 132 10.32 39.99 -11.01
CA GLU A 132 9.91 38.62 -10.62
C GLU A 132 8.86 38.06 -11.60
N LYS A 133 7.93 38.91 -12.07
CA LYS A 133 6.96 38.52 -13.10
C LYS A 133 7.64 38.16 -14.42
N ASP A 134 8.59 39.00 -14.86
CA ASP A 134 9.36 38.76 -16.10
C ASP A 134 10.22 37.48 -15.99
N PHE A 135 10.81 37.24 -14.82
CA PHE A 135 11.59 36.02 -14.55
C PHE A 135 10.72 34.76 -14.59
N LEU A 136 9.55 34.78 -13.95
CA LEU A 136 8.62 33.65 -13.96
C LEU A 136 8.09 33.35 -15.38
N PHE A 137 7.80 34.39 -16.16
CA PHE A 137 7.36 34.23 -17.55
C PHE A 137 8.44 33.61 -18.44
N LYS A 138 9.71 33.97 -18.22
CA LYS A 138 10.83 33.38 -18.96
C LYS A 138 11.04 31.91 -18.57
N ALA A 139 10.96 31.58 -17.27
CA ALA A 139 11.09 30.21 -16.78
C ALA A 139 10.04 29.27 -17.41
N GLY A 140 8.78 29.71 -17.51
CA GLY A 140 7.71 28.90 -18.11
C GLY A 140 7.78 28.70 -19.64
N LYS A 141 8.75 29.32 -20.33
CA LYS A 141 9.00 29.12 -21.77
C LYS A 141 10.18 28.20 -22.07
N GLU A 142 10.99 27.89 -21.06
CA GLU A 142 12.19 27.05 -21.20
C GLU A 142 11.91 25.56 -20.89
N ASP A 143 10.69 25.24 -20.43
CA ASP A 143 10.10 23.89 -20.31
C ASP A 143 9.18 23.56 -21.50
#